data_AF-A0A7K1G510-F1
#
_entry.id   AF-A0A7K1G510-F1
#
_cell.length_a   1.000
_cell.length_b   1.000
_cell.length_c   1.000
_cell.angle_alpha   90.00
_cell.angle_beta   90.00
_cell.angle_gamma   90.00
#
_symmetry.space_group_name_H-M   'P 1'
#
loop_
_entity.id
_entity.type
_entity.pdbx_description
1 polymer ?
#
loop_
_entity_poly.entity_id
_entity_poly.type
_entity_poly.pdbx_seq_one_letter_code
_entity_poly.pdbx_strand_id
1 'polypeptide(L)'
;MTDQKKTNLFMIVLGIITITFSIYFNKENSAYLYIITYMGIVFIIITLPDNKYFNWFKAIVLIPAGIIGVIGPLLKILFEFIFAYFLPLGFIAMLFKYVPEQLFNINIAFAAKVYLTLTTTSIFITLCSEKLMIWCRKTMNSDNPRELLHLYNDLGNLLINKQRTRYTIFFSFFCYLLLYSIASLNNIELFTVKNTNVAIMQTFATYVAFDRLLSNKNLFEFNPKLFLSKISLIWGFDFSQNKNQNSKKEKYNLPKDENTY
;
A
#
# COMPACT_ATOMS: atom_id res chain seq x y z
N MET A 1 -22.86 11.31 42.79
CA MET A 1 -23.26 11.92 41.51
C MET A 1 -22.88 10.94 40.41
N THR A 2 -23.86 10.36 39.72
CA THR A 2 -23.67 9.25 38.76
C THR A 2 -22.64 9.63 37.69
N ASP A 3 -21.70 8.74 37.37
CA ASP A 3 -20.57 9.01 36.46
C ASP A 3 -21.02 9.61 35.12
N GLN A 4 -22.21 9.24 34.65
CA GLN A 4 -22.84 9.80 33.46
C GLN A 4 -23.08 11.32 33.52
N LYS A 5 -23.45 11.89 34.68
CA LYS A 5 -23.61 13.35 34.83
C LYS A 5 -22.26 14.07 34.75
N LYS A 6 -21.18 13.45 35.25
CA LYS A 6 -19.82 14.00 35.17
C LYS A 6 -19.32 13.96 33.73
N THR A 7 -19.54 12.85 33.02
CA THR A 7 -19.18 12.71 31.60
C THR A 7 -19.94 13.72 30.73
N ASN A 8 -21.23 13.93 30.98
CA ASN A 8 -22.02 14.92 30.24
C ASN A 8 -21.54 16.36 30.48
N LEU A 9 -21.25 16.71 31.74
CA LEU A 9 -20.70 18.03 32.07
C LEU A 9 -19.34 18.27 31.38
N PHE A 10 -18.47 17.26 31.41
CA PHE A 10 -17.17 17.32 30.75
C PHE A 10 -17.30 17.55 29.24
N MET A 11 -18.18 16.81 28.57
CA MET A 11 -18.41 16.92 27.12
C MET A 11 -18.98 18.29 26.73
N ILE A 12 -19.87 18.86 27.54
CA ILE A 12 -20.39 20.22 27.34
C ILE A 12 -19.27 21.25 27.45
N VAL A 13 -18.45 21.17 28.51
CA VAL A 13 -17.32 22.08 28.74
C VAL A 13 -16.31 21.98 27.58
N LEU A 14 -15.97 20.76 27.16
CA LEU A 14 -15.07 20.52 26.03
C LEU A 14 -15.62 21.09 24.72
N GLY A 15 -16.92 20.93 24.48
CA GLY A 15 -17.62 21.48 23.31
C GLY A 15 -17.61 23.02 23.27
N ILE A 16 -17.84 23.66 24.41
CA ILE A 16 -17.78 25.13 24.52
C ILE A 16 -16.35 25.62 24.25
N ILE A 17 -15.34 24.99 24.86
CA ILE A 17 -13.93 25.35 24.64
C ILE A 17 -13.54 25.23 23.17
N THR A 18 -13.96 24.15 22.49
CA THR A 18 -13.66 23.95 21.07
C THR A 18 -14.33 24.97 20.15
N ILE A 19 -15.57 25.37 20.46
CA ILE A 19 -16.26 26.45 19.72
C ILE A 19 -15.57 27.80 19.95
N THR A 20 -15.23 28.15 21.19
CA THR A 20 -14.55 29.41 21.51
C THR A 20 -13.16 29.47 20.87
N PHE A 21 -12.42 28.36 20.89
CA PHE A 21 -11.14 28.24 20.21
C PHE A 21 -11.28 28.47 18.70
N SER A 22 -12.28 27.83 18.06
CA SER A 22 -12.54 28.02 16.64
C SER A 22 -12.84 29.48 16.28
N ILE A 23 -13.69 30.16 17.06
CA ILE A 23 -14.06 31.57 16.85
C ILE A 23 -12.84 32.48 16.98
N TYR A 24 -11.97 32.23 17.97
CA TYR A 24 -10.76 33.03 18.20
C TYR A 24 -9.77 32.97 17.02
N PHE A 25 -9.64 31.81 16.37
CA PHE A 25 -8.74 31.60 15.23
C PHE A 25 -9.38 31.87 13.86
N ASN A 26 -10.65 32.32 13.80
CA ASN A 26 -11.42 32.52 12.56
C ASN A 26 -11.01 33.72 11.69
N LYS A 27 -9.76 34.17 11.77
CA LYS A 27 -9.25 35.29 10.97
C LYS A 27 -9.09 34.95 9.48
N GLU A 28 -8.93 33.67 9.11
CA GLU A 28 -8.63 33.25 7.73
C GLU A 28 -9.71 32.40 7.06
N ASN A 29 -10.90 32.27 7.66
CA ASN A 29 -12.06 31.60 7.05
C ASN A 29 -11.75 30.21 6.45
N SER A 30 -10.94 29.42 7.15
CA SER A 30 -10.46 28.13 6.66
C SER A 30 -11.49 27.03 6.88
N ALA A 31 -11.64 26.12 5.92
CA ALA A 31 -12.55 24.97 6.00
C ALA A 31 -12.33 24.12 7.28
N TYR A 32 -11.11 24.11 7.82
CA TYR A 32 -10.75 23.42 9.06
C TYR A 32 -11.47 23.97 10.29
N LEU A 33 -11.67 25.29 10.39
CA LEU A 33 -12.33 25.91 11.54
C LEU A 33 -13.83 25.60 11.56
N TYR A 34 -14.47 25.46 10.40
CA TYR A 34 -15.85 24.98 10.30
C TYR A 34 -16.00 23.55 10.85
N ILE A 35 -15.05 22.66 10.57
CA ILE A 35 -15.03 21.28 11.09
C ILE A 35 -14.85 21.28 12.61
N ILE A 36 -13.94 22.11 13.14
CA ILE A 36 -13.71 22.22 14.60
C ILE A 36 -14.95 22.76 15.33
N THR A 37 -15.61 23.77 14.76
CA THR A 37 -16.86 24.32 15.29
C THR A 37 -17.95 23.25 15.30
N TYR A 38 -18.07 22.48 14.21
CA TYR A 38 -19.01 21.38 14.11
C TYR A 38 -18.75 20.29 15.16
N MET A 39 -17.49 19.91 15.41
CA MET A 39 -17.14 18.96 16.47
C MET A 39 -17.56 19.44 17.86
N GLY A 40 -17.37 20.72 18.17
CA GLY A 40 -17.83 21.30 19.44
C GLY A 40 -19.35 21.27 19.60
N ILE A 41 -20.09 21.54 18.51
CA ILE A 41 -21.56 21.44 18.49
C ILE A 41 -22.02 19.99 18.71
N VAL A 42 -21.35 19.01 18.08
CA VAL A 42 -21.65 17.58 18.25
C VAL A 42 -21.44 17.13 19.71
N PHE A 43 -20.36 17.58 20.37
CA PHE A 43 -20.12 17.25 21.78
C PHE A 43 -21.23 17.74 22.71
N ILE A 44 -21.79 18.94 22.46
CA ILE A 44 -22.90 19.47 23.25
C ILE A 44 -24.19 18.71 22.94
N ILE A 45 -24.50 18.45 21.67
CA ILE A 45 -25.76 17.83 21.25
C ILE A 45 -25.91 16.39 21.73
N ILE A 46 -24.82 15.61 21.78
CA ILE A 46 -24.85 14.22 22.28
C ILE A 46 -25.30 14.17 23.76
N THR A 47 -25.03 15.23 24.53
CA THR A 47 -25.36 15.30 25.97
C THR A 47 -26.79 15.74 26.28
N LEU A 48 -27.56 16.18 25.26
CA LEU A 48 -28.95 16.57 25.45
C LEU A 48 -29.79 15.36 25.92
N PRO A 49 -30.87 15.57 26.69
CA PRO A 49 -31.76 14.47 27.10
C PRO A 49 -32.53 13.90 25.90
N ASP A 50 -32.87 12.62 25.97
CA ASP A 50 -33.63 11.91 24.93
C ASP A 50 -35.11 12.27 25.00
N ASN A 51 -35.48 13.39 24.38
CA ASN A 51 -36.87 13.82 24.17
C ASN A 51 -37.20 13.76 22.67
N LYS A 52 -38.46 13.57 22.29
CA LYS A 52 -38.90 13.42 20.90
C LYS A 52 -38.39 14.54 19.97
N TYR A 53 -38.42 15.79 20.45
CA TYR A 53 -37.91 16.96 19.71
C TYR A 53 -36.38 17.03 19.67
N PHE A 54 -35.71 16.74 20.79
CA PHE A 54 -34.24 16.71 20.84
C PHE A 54 -33.67 15.55 20.01
N ASN A 55 -34.36 14.42 19.92
CA ASN A 55 -33.93 13.28 19.11
C ASN A 55 -33.95 13.61 17.61
N TRP A 56 -34.95 14.37 17.15
CA TRP A 56 -34.98 14.83 15.75
C TRP A 56 -33.83 15.80 15.45
N PHE A 57 -33.56 16.74 16.36
CA PHE A 57 -32.44 17.68 16.22
C PHE A 57 -31.06 16.98 16.31
N LYS A 58 -30.91 16.05 17.27
CA LYS A 58 -29.73 15.17 17.39
C LYS A 58 -29.51 14.41 16.09
N ALA A 59 -30.55 13.82 15.50
CA ALA A 59 -30.42 13.08 14.25
C ALA A 59 -29.88 13.96 13.12
N ILE A 60 -30.44 15.16 12.90
CA ILE A 60 -29.99 16.07 11.84
C ILE A 60 -28.52 16.46 12.01
N VAL A 61 -28.13 16.84 13.22
CA VAL A 61 -26.76 17.31 13.47
C VAL A 61 -25.76 16.15 13.53
N LEU A 62 -26.19 14.93 13.87
CA LEU A 62 -25.34 13.74 13.87
C LEU A 62 -25.25 13.06 12.50
N ILE A 63 -26.09 13.37 11.52
CA ILE A 63 -25.99 12.79 10.17
C ILE A 63 -24.60 13.00 9.55
N PRO A 64 -24.02 14.22 9.51
CA PRO A 64 -22.68 14.41 8.96
C PRO A 64 -21.60 13.64 9.76
N ALA A 65 -21.71 13.59 11.09
CA ALA A 65 -20.81 12.81 11.93
C ALA A 65 -20.94 11.29 11.68
N GLY A 66 -22.16 10.80 11.44
CA GLY A 66 -22.45 9.43 11.06
C GLY A 66 -21.89 9.10 9.68
N ILE A 67 -22.05 10.00 8.71
CA ILE A 67 -21.44 9.89 7.36
C ILE A 67 -19.92 9.80 7.49
N ILE A 68 -19.29 10.68 8.29
CA ILE A 68 -17.84 10.63 8.56
C ILE A 68 -17.46 9.32 9.28
N GLY A 69 -18.29 8.83 10.19
CA GLY A 69 -18.07 7.56 10.89
C GLY A 69 -18.10 6.35 9.95
N VAL A 70 -18.97 6.36 8.95
CA VAL A 70 -19.07 5.29 7.92
C VAL A 70 -17.96 5.42 6.88
N ILE A 71 -17.62 6.65 6.48
CA ILE A 71 -16.59 6.94 5.48
C ILE A 71 -15.17 6.78 6.07
N GLY A 72 -14.99 7.02 7.37
CA GLY A 72 -13.69 7.00 8.05
C GLY A 72 -12.89 5.70 7.81
N PRO A 73 -13.47 4.51 8.01
CA PRO A 73 -12.83 3.24 7.66
C PRO A 73 -12.42 3.14 6.18
N LEU A 74 -13.27 3.63 5.27
CA LEU A 74 -12.96 3.66 3.83
C LEU A 74 -11.80 4.61 3.52
N LEU A 75 -11.76 5.77 4.17
CA LEU A 75 -10.66 6.73 4.04
C LEU A 75 -9.34 6.17 4.58
N LYS A 76 -9.38 5.44 5.70
CA LYS A 76 -8.18 4.75 6.24
C LYS A 76 -7.64 3.74 5.23
N ILE A 77 -8.51 2.92 4.64
CA ILE A 77 -8.13 1.96 3.61
C ILE A 77 -7.59 2.67 2.35
N LEU A 78 -8.24 3.77 1.93
CA LEU A 78 -7.76 4.59 0.81
C LEU A 78 -6.37 5.18 1.10
N PHE A 79 -6.12 5.61 2.33
CA PHE A 79 -4.82 6.11 2.75
C PHE A 79 -3.75 5.01 2.74
N GLU A 80 -4.07 3.81 3.25
CA GLU A 80 -3.20 2.63 3.13
C GLU A 80 -2.86 2.35 1.65
N PHE A 81 -3.83 2.45 0.75
CA PHE A 81 -3.63 2.29 -0.68
C PHE A 81 -2.72 3.38 -1.26
N ILE A 82 -2.99 4.66 -0.98
CA ILE A 82 -2.17 5.78 -1.45
C ILE A 82 -0.73 5.58 -0.98
N PHE A 83 -0.52 5.22 0.27
CA PHE A 83 0.80 4.99 0.82
C PHE A 83 1.51 3.81 0.14
N ALA A 84 0.82 2.69 -0.10
CA ALA A 84 1.41 1.50 -0.72
C ALA A 84 1.88 1.74 -2.17
N TYR A 85 1.24 2.64 -2.92
CA TYR A 85 1.58 2.90 -4.33
C TYR A 85 2.34 4.21 -4.55
N PHE A 86 1.89 5.33 -3.98
CA PHE A 86 2.46 6.65 -4.26
C PHE A 86 3.73 6.94 -3.46
N LEU A 87 3.86 6.42 -2.23
CA LEU A 87 5.07 6.67 -1.46
C LEU A 87 6.31 6.01 -2.07
N PRO A 88 6.27 4.74 -2.52
CA PRO A 88 7.38 4.17 -3.28
C PRO A 88 7.72 4.97 -4.54
N LEU A 89 6.69 5.41 -5.29
CA LEU A 89 6.88 6.24 -6.48
C LEU A 89 7.62 7.53 -6.16
N GLY A 90 7.16 8.27 -5.15
CA GLY A 90 7.78 9.53 -4.72
C GLY A 90 9.21 9.35 -4.22
N PHE A 91 9.44 8.32 -3.39
CA PHE A 91 10.78 8.00 -2.86
C PHE A 91 11.76 7.64 -3.97
N ILE A 92 11.37 6.74 -4.88
CA ILE A 92 12.21 6.31 -6.01
C ILE A 92 12.45 7.47 -6.99
N ALA A 93 11.44 8.32 -7.24
CA ALA A 93 11.59 9.52 -8.06
C ALA A 93 12.63 10.49 -7.46
N MET A 94 12.59 10.72 -6.15
CA MET A 94 13.59 11.53 -5.46
C MET A 94 14.98 10.89 -5.57
N LEU A 95 15.07 9.57 -5.43
CA LEU A 95 16.33 8.83 -5.55
C LEU A 95 16.96 9.07 -6.92
N PHE A 96 16.24 8.82 -8.02
CA PHE A 96 16.79 9.03 -9.38
C PHE A 96 16.95 10.51 -9.77
N LYS A 97 16.28 11.42 -9.08
CA LYS A 97 16.49 12.86 -9.28
C LYS A 97 17.78 13.34 -8.61
N TYR A 98 17.96 13.05 -7.33
CA TYR A 98 19.01 13.70 -6.53
C TYR A 98 20.28 12.85 -6.39
N VAL A 99 20.17 11.52 -6.25
CA VAL A 99 21.35 10.67 -5.96
C VAL A 99 22.39 10.70 -7.09
N PRO A 100 22.03 10.54 -8.38
CA PRO A 100 23.01 10.57 -9.47
C PRO A 100 23.75 11.90 -9.59
N GLU A 101 23.01 13.01 -9.44
CA GLU A 101 23.56 14.36 -9.58
C GLU A 101 24.43 14.74 -8.37
N GLN A 102 23.96 14.46 -7.16
CA GLN A 102 24.63 14.91 -5.94
C GLN A 102 25.78 14.00 -5.49
N LEU A 103 25.67 12.68 -5.67
CA LEU A 103 26.70 11.73 -5.21
C LEU A 103 27.71 11.36 -6.29
N PHE A 104 27.28 11.29 -7.56
CA PHE A 104 28.10 10.77 -8.65
C PHE A 104 28.41 11.80 -9.74
N ASN A 105 27.83 12.99 -9.66
CA ASN A 105 27.94 14.05 -10.68
C ASN A 105 27.54 13.56 -12.10
N ILE A 106 26.57 12.63 -12.16
CA ILE A 106 26.05 12.08 -13.41
C ILE A 106 24.75 12.81 -13.77
N ASN A 107 24.77 13.55 -14.87
CA ASN A 107 23.57 14.19 -15.40
C ASN A 107 22.73 13.19 -16.20
N ILE A 108 21.72 12.61 -15.56
CA ILE A 108 20.77 11.71 -16.21
C ILE A 108 19.69 12.54 -16.91
N ALA A 109 19.51 12.31 -18.21
CA ALA A 109 18.44 12.93 -19.00
C ALA A 109 17.06 12.68 -18.37
N PHE A 110 16.15 13.67 -18.46
CA PHE A 110 14.82 13.57 -17.85
C PHE A 110 14.03 12.32 -18.27
N ALA A 111 14.05 11.98 -19.57
CA ALA A 111 13.39 10.78 -20.07
C ALA A 111 13.94 9.49 -19.42
N ALA A 112 15.26 9.41 -19.19
CA ALA A 112 15.87 8.29 -18.50
C ALA A 112 15.48 8.25 -17.00
N LYS A 113 15.36 9.40 -16.33
CA LYS A 113 14.84 9.47 -14.95
C LYS A 113 13.41 8.94 -14.86
N VAL A 114 12.54 9.32 -15.81
CA VAL A 114 11.16 8.82 -15.90
C VAL A 114 11.15 7.31 -16.08
N TYR A 115 11.92 6.80 -17.05
CA TYR A 115 12.05 5.36 -17.31
C TYR A 115 12.48 4.59 -16.06
N LEU A 116 13.59 5.00 -15.42
CA LEU A 116 14.13 4.34 -14.24
C LEU A 116 13.16 4.39 -13.07
N THR A 117 12.52 5.55 -12.86
CA THR A 117 11.56 5.75 -11.78
C THR A 117 10.37 4.83 -11.94
N LEU A 118 9.70 4.87 -13.09
CA LEU A 118 8.49 4.08 -13.30
C LEU A 118 8.80 2.57 -13.32
N THR A 119 9.94 2.17 -13.90
CA THR A 119 10.32 0.75 -13.98
C THR A 119 10.61 0.20 -12.59
N THR A 120 11.49 0.88 -11.83
CA THR A 120 11.88 0.45 -10.48
C THR A 120 10.69 0.48 -9.53
N THR A 121 9.84 1.51 -9.65
CA THR A 121 8.61 1.60 -8.84
C THR A 121 7.65 0.47 -9.15
N SER A 122 7.38 0.19 -10.43
CA SER A 122 6.46 -0.89 -10.83
C SER A 122 6.95 -2.26 -10.34
N ILE A 123 8.25 -2.53 -10.45
CA ILE A 123 8.88 -3.74 -9.94
C ILE A 123 8.77 -3.81 -8.42
N PHE A 124 9.13 -2.73 -7.73
CA PHE A 124 9.13 -2.67 -6.27
C PHE A 124 7.73 -2.86 -5.70
N ILE A 125 6.74 -2.15 -6.23
CA ILE A 125 5.34 -2.28 -5.80
C ILE A 125 4.86 -3.72 -6.04
N THR A 126 5.14 -4.33 -7.20
CA THR A 126 4.75 -5.74 -7.46
C THR A 126 5.37 -6.75 -6.50
N LEU A 127 6.54 -6.46 -5.92
CA LEU A 127 7.21 -7.34 -4.98
C LEU A 127 6.87 -7.06 -3.51
N CYS A 128 6.58 -5.79 -3.18
CA CYS A 128 6.53 -5.31 -1.80
C CYS A 128 5.17 -4.73 -1.38
N SER A 129 4.20 -4.53 -2.27
CA SER A 129 2.93 -3.86 -1.96
C SER A 129 2.18 -4.50 -0.79
N GLU A 130 2.08 -5.84 -0.76
CA GLU A 130 1.45 -6.59 0.34
C GLU A 130 2.15 -6.35 1.69
N LYS A 131 3.49 -6.34 1.69
CA LYS A 131 4.28 -6.10 2.91
C LYS A 131 4.14 -4.66 3.40
N LEU A 132 4.16 -3.69 2.48
CA LEU A 132 3.97 -2.27 2.80
C LEU A 132 2.59 -2.02 3.38
N MET A 133 1.56 -2.66 2.82
CA MET A 133 0.19 -2.63 3.35
C MET A 133 0.10 -3.14 4.78
N ILE A 134 0.64 -4.33 5.05
CA ILE A 134 0.66 -4.91 6.40
C ILE A 134 1.39 -3.97 7.37
N TRP A 135 2.50 -3.39 6.95
CA TRP A 135 3.27 -2.45 7.76
C TRP A 135 2.51 -1.15 8.05
N CYS A 136 1.88 -0.54 7.04
CA CYS A 136 1.06 0.66 7.20
C CYS A 136 -0.09 0.41 8.17
N ARG A 137 -0.81 -0.70 7.99
CA ARG A 137 -1.94 -1.07 8.84
C ARG A 137 -1.52 -1.27 10.29
N LYS A 138 -0.42 -1.99 10.52
CA LYS A 138 0.11 -2.21 11.87
C LYS A 138 0.41 -0.88 12.58
N THR A 139 0.87 0.10 11.83
CA THR A 139 1.23 1.43 12.34
C THR A 139 0.00 2.31 12.56
N MET A 140 -0.98 2.27 11.65
CA MET A 140 -2.17 3.14 11.70
C MET A 140 -3.30 2.62 12.60
N ASN A 141 -3.32 1.31 12.89
CA ASN A 141 -4.39 0.66 13.62
C ASN A 141 -3.88 -0.06 14.89
N SER A 142 -2.75 0.41 15.45
CA SER A 142 -2.15 -0.17 16.67
C SER A 142 -3.10 -0.19 17.87
N ASP A 143 -4.02 0.78 17.91
CA ASP A 143 -4.91 1.02 19.05
C ASP A 143 -6.30 0.40 18.85
N ASN A 144 -6.54 -0.21 17.69
CA ASN A 144 -7.84 -0.83 17.38
C ASN A 144 -7.95 -2.22 18.04
N PRO A 145 -9.18 -2.64 18.42
CA PRO A 145 -9.41 -4.00 18.91
C PRO A 145 -9.06 -5.05 17.83
N ARG A 146 -8.61 -6.23 18.28
CA ARG A 146 -8.08 -7.31 17.42
C ARG A 146 -9.05 -7.73 16.31
N GLU A 147 -10.35 -7.75 16.59
CA GLU A 147 -11.39 -8.12 15.62
C GLU A 147 -11.47 -7.11 14.46
N LEU A 148 -11.40 -5.82 14.78
CA LEU A 148 -11.41 -4.75 13.78
C LEU A 148 -10.12 -4.77 12.95
N LEU A 149 -8.98 -5.10 13.58
CA LEU A 149 -7.71 -5.28 12.89
C LEU A 149 -7.77 -6.46 11.90
N HIS A 150 -8.43 -7.57 12.26
CA HIS A 150 -8.64 -8.70 11.35
C HIS A 150 -9.51 -8.30 10.15
N LEU A 151 -10.58 -7.54 10.40
CA LEU A 151 -11.46 -7.07 9.33
C LEU A 151 -10.73 -6.13 8.36
N TYR A 152 -9.88 -5.22 8.86
CA TYR A 152 -9.00 -4.43 8.01
C TYR A 152 -7.98 -5.29 7.26
N ASN A 153 -7.50 -6.39 7.88
CA ASN A 153 -6.62 -7.35 7.21
C ASN A 153 -7.26 -8.01 6.00
N ASP A 154 -8.46 -8.52 6.18
CA ASP A 154 -9.19 -9.20 5.11
C ASP A 154 -9.55 -8.22 4.00
N LEU A 155 -10.08 -7.05 4.33
CA LEU A 155 -10.38 -5.98 3.37
C LEU A 155 -9.14 -5.54 2.60
N GLY A 156 -8.02 -5.37 3.29
CA GLY A 156 -6.75 -4.99 2.68
C GLY A 156 -6.21 -6.03 1.72
N ASN A 157 -6.24 -7.31 2.09
CA ASN A 157 -5.81 -8.42 1.24
C ASN A 157 -6.77 -8.62 0.04
N LEU A 158 -8.04 -8.27 0.21
CA LEU A 158 -9.01 -8.17 -0.87
C LEU A 158 -8.75 -6.98 -1.79
N LEU A 159 -8.07 -5.92 -1.37
CA LEU A 159 -7.79 -4.77 -2.23
C LEU A 159 -6.43 -4.89 -2.92
N ILE A 160 -5.41 -5.30 -2.17
CA ILE A 160 -4.04 -5.40 -2.64
C ILE A 160 -3.56 -6.82 -2.44
N ASN A 161 -3.35 -7.49 -3.55
CA ASN A 161 -2.56 -8.70 -3.64
C ASN A 161 -1.69 -8.61 -4.90
N LYS A 162 -0.70 -9.49 -5.01
CA LYS A 162 0.27 -9.48 -6.11
C LYS A 162 -0.39 -9.50 -7.49
N GLN A 163 -1.46 -10.26 -7.69
CA GLN A 163 -2.17 -10.35 -8.97
C GLN A 163 -2.92 -9.06 -9.30
N ARG A 164 -3.65 -8.49 -8.34
CA ARG A 164 -4.35 -7.21 -8.48
C ARG A 164 -3.38 -6.07 -8.69
N THR A 165 -2.26 -6.03 -7.96
CA THR A 165 -1.19 -5.06 -8.17
C THR A 165 -0.64 -5.13 -9.59
N ARG A 166 -0.36 -6.34 -10.10
CA ARG A 166 0.06 -6.51 -11.50
C ARG A 166 -0.99 -5.98 -12.47
N TYR A 167 -2.25 -6.35 -12.27
CA TYR A 167 -3.36 -5.88 -13.08
C TYR A 167 -3.49 -4.35 -13.05
N THR A 168 -3.42 -3.72 -11.88
CA THR A 168 -3.48 -2.26 -11.73
C THR A 168 -2.33 -1.58 -12.48
N ILE A 169 -1.12 -2.12 -12.41
CA ILE A 169 0.03 -1.58 -13.18
C ILE A 169 -0.22 -1.74 -14.69
N PHE A 170 -0.63 -2.93 -15.15
CA PHE A 170 -0.98 -3.14 -16.57
C PHE A 170 -2.09 -2.20 -17.04
N PHE A 171 -3.15 -2.05 -16.25
CA PHE A 171 -4.27 -1.18 -16.54
C PHE A 171 -3.83 0.29 -16.60
N SER A 172 -2.94 0.74 -15.71
CA SER A 172 -2.40 2.10 -15.74
C SER A 172 -1.63 2.40 -17.04
N PHE A 173 -0.80 1.46 -17.51
CA PHE A 173 -0.09 1.59 -18.79
C PHE A 173 -1.04 1.49 -19.98
N PHE A 174 -2.09 0.68 -19.89
CA PHE A 174 -3.12 0.61 -20.91
C PHE A 174 -3.89 1.94 -21.04
N CYS A 175 -4.29 2.56 -19.93
CA CYS A 175 -4.89 3.89 -19.93
C CYS A 175 -3.96 4.93 -20.54
N TYR A 176 -2.67 4.90 -20.18
CA TYR A 176 -1.67 5.78 -20.79
C TYR A 176 -1.55 5.55 -22.30
N LEU A 177 -1.55 4.29 -22.76
CA LEU A 177 -1.49 3.95 -24.18
C LEU A 177 -2.71 4.46 -24.95
N LEU A 178 -3.91 4.42 -24.36
CA LEU A 178 -5.11 5.01 -24.95
C LEU A 178 -4.96 6.54 -25.11
N LEU A 179 -4.53 7.22 -24.05
CA LEU A 179 -4.27 8.67 -24.10
C LEU A 179 -3.20 9.02 -25.14
N TYR A 180 -2.12 8.24 -25.18
CA TYR A 180 -1.06 8.42 -26.17
C TYR A 180 -1.56 8.19 -27.59
N SER A 181 -2.37 7.16 -27.83
CA SER A 181 -2.96 6.88 -29.15
C SER A 181 -3.84 8.04 -29.63
N ILE A 182 -4.72 8.55 -28.75
CA ILE A 182 -5.59 9.69 -29.07
C ILE A 182 -4.75 10.95 -29.35
N ALA A 183 -3.75 11.23 -28.52
CA ALA A 183 -2.88 12.40 -28.71
C ALA A 183 -2.07 12.29 -30.01
N SER A 184 -1.50 11.12 -30.29
CA SER A 184 -0.73 10.86 -31.51
C SER A 184 -1.57 11.01 -32.78
N LEU A 185 -2.81 10.55 -32.78
CA LEU A 185 -3.73 10.71 -33.92
C LEU A 185 -4.07 12.19 -34.20
N ASN A 186 -4.07 13.02 -33.16
CA ASN A 186 -4.31 14.45 -33.26
C ASN A 186 -3.03 15.28 -33.42
N ASN A 187 -1.86 14.66 -33.58
CA ASN A 187 -0.55 15.32 -33.59
C ASN A 187 -0.28 16.20 -32.34
N ILE A 188 -0.82 15.80 -31.19
CA ILE A 188 -0.62 16.48 -29.91
C ILE A 188 0.54 15.81 -29.16
N GLU A 189 1.55 16.58 -28.78
CA GLU A 189 2.60 16.12 -27.87
C GLU A 189 2.10 16.13 -26.42
N LEU A 190 2.02 14.96 -25.77
CA LEU A 190 1.61 14.84 -24.37
C LEU A 190 2.59 15.48 -23.37
N PHE A 191 3.88 15.54 -23.72
CA PHE A 191 4.93 16.10 -22.87
C PHE A 191 5.82 17.00 -23.70
N THR A 192 6.20 18.13 -23.13
CA THR A 192 7.11 19.11 -23.75
C THR A 192 8.54 18.59 -23.89
N VAL A 193 8.94 17.64 -23.04
CA VAL A 193 10.29 17.07 -23.06
C VAL A 193 10.35 15.89 -24.04
N LYS A 194 11.22 16.02 -25.04
CA LYS A 194 11.47 14.99 -26.07
C LYS A 194 11.73 13.62 -25.44
N ASN A 195 11.25 12.57 -26.11
CA ASN A 195 11.43 11.16 -25.75
C ASN A 195 10.77 10.70 -24.44
N THR A 196 10.02 11.55 -23.72
CA THR A 196 9.31 11.13 -22.50
C THR A 196 8.26 10.06 -22.79
N ASN A 197 7.51 10.19 -23.89
CA ASN A 197 6.54 9.16 -24.30
C ASN A 197 7.22 7.82 -24.57
N VAL A 198 8.37 7.85 -25.24
CA VAL A 198 9.16 6.64 -25.55
C VAL A 198 9.64 5.98 -24.25
N ALA A 199 10.13 6.76 -23.29
CA ALA A 199 10.55 6.26 -21.98
C ALA A 199 9.42 5.55 -21.21
N ILE A 200 8.19 6.08 -21.26
CA ILE A 200 7.04 5.45 -20.63
C ILE A 200 6.68 4.13 -21.34
N MET A 201 6.73 4.08 -22.67
CA MET A 201 6.51 2.83 -23.42
C MET A 201 7.59 1.79 -23.18
N GLN A 202 8.86 2.20 -23.10
CA GLN A 202 9.96 1.31 -22.74
C GLN A 202 9.81 0.75 -21.32
N THR A 203 9.30 1.56 -20.39
CA THR A 203 8.97 1.12 -19.03
C THR A 203 7.95 -0.02 -19.09
N PHE A 204 6.87 0.16 -19.85
CA PHE A 204 5.84 -0.86 -20.01
C PHE A 204 6.41 -2.17 -20.56
N ALA A 205 7.19 -2.10 -21.64
CA ALA A 205 7.83 -3.28 -22.22
C ALA A 205 8.78 -3.98 -21.21
N THR A 206 9.56 -3.20 -20.46
CA THR A 206 10.46 -3.72 -19.42
C THR A 206 9.68 -4.42 -18.30
N TYR A 207 8.56 -3.82 -17.88
CA TYR A 207 7.71 -4.40 -16.86
C TYR A 207 7.04 -5.71 -17.34
N VAL A 208 6.58 -5.78 -18.59
CA VAL A 208 6.07 -7.02 -19.20
C VAL A 208 7.15 -8.11 -19.19
N ALA A 209 8.37 -7.78 -19.60
CA ALA A 209 9.49 -8.73 -19.59
C ALA A 209 9.77 -9.24 -18.16
N PHE A 210 9.79 -8.34 -17.17
CA PHE A 210 9.94 -8.70 -15.77
C PHE A 210 8.82 -9.61 -15.25
N ASP A 211 7.56 -9.32 -15.58
CA ASP A 211 6.43 -10.15 -15.14
C ASP A 211 6.48 -11.56 -15.76
N ARG A 212 6.95 -11.68 -17.01
CA ARG A 212 7.21 -12.97 -17.65
C ARG A 212 8.34 -13.74 -16.97
N LEU A 213 9.43 -13.06 -16.59
CA LEU A 213 10.50 -13.69 -15.79
C LEU A 213 9.99 -14.20 -14.45
N LEU A 214 9.15 -13.41 -13.75
CA LEU A 214 8.54 -13.84 -12.50
C LEU A 214 7.61 -15.05 -12.66
N SER A 215 6.83 -15.08 -13.73
CA SER A 215 5.88 -16.18 -13.99
C SER A 215 6.59 -17.47 -14.40
N ASN A 216 7.77 -17.34 -15.01
CA ASN A 216 8.63 -18.45 -15.40
C ASN A 216 9.71 -18.77 -14.36
N LYS A 217 9.60 -18.26 -13.12
CA LYS A 217 10.61 -18.45 -12.07
C LYS A 217 10.94 -19.93 -11.82
N ASN A 218 9.96 -20.82 -11.95
CA ASN A 218 10.14 -22.25 -11.74
C ASN A 218 11.11 -22.87 -12.77
N LEU A 219 11.23 -22.29 -13.97
CA LEU A 219 12.22 -22.71 -14.97
C LEU A 219 13.65 -22.30 -14.58
N PHE A 220 13.78 -21.34 -13.68
CA PHE A 220 15.05 -20.85 -13.13
C PHE A 220 15.26 -21.30 -11.67
N GLU A 221 14.54 -22.33 -11.20
CA GLU A 221 14.76 -22.91 -9.87
C GLU A 221 16.14 -23.56 -9.81
N PHE A 222 17.13 -22.72 -9.52
CA PHE A 222 18.47 -23.13 -9.20
C PHE A 222 18.51 -23.51 -7.73
N ASN A 223 18.80 -24.78 -7.45
CA ASN A 223 19.09 -25.24 -6.10
C ASN A 223 20.61 -25.15 -5.87
N PRO A 224 21.13 -24.05 -5.32
CA PRO A 224 22.57 -23.84 -5.16
C PRO A 224 23.22 -24.92 -4.31
N LYS A 225 22.50 -25.48 -3.33
CA LYS A 225 23.01 -26.58 -2.50
C LYS A 225 23.23 -27.85 -3.32
N LEU A 226 22.30 -28.18 -4.20
CA LEU A 226 22.36 -29.36 -5.06
C LEU A 226 23.38 -29.17 -6.20
N PHE A 227 23.50 -27.96 -6.72
CA PHE A 227 24.54 -27.62 -7.68
C PHE A 227 25.94 -27.66 -7.06
N LEU A 228 26.14 -27.04 -5.88
CA LEU A 228 27.40 -27.05 -5.17
C LEU A 228 27.77 -28.47 -4.70
N SER A 229 26.82 -29.28 -4.24
CA SER A 229 27.11 -30.67 -3.89
C SER A 229 27.60 -31.46 -5.11
N LYS A 230 26.94 -31.31 -6.26
CA LYS A 230 27.36 -31.96 -7.52
C LYS A 230 28.71 -31.45 -8.03
N ILE A 231 28.97 -30.13 -7.99
CA ILE A 231 30.28 -29.57 -8.36
C ILE A 231 31.37 -30.04 -7.42
N SER A 232 31.09 -30.07 -6.12
CA SER A 232 32.07 -30.49 -5.12
C SER A 232 32.50 -31.95 -5.31
N LEU A 233 31.57 -32.83 -5.72
CA LEU A 233 31.85 -34.20 -6.16
C LEU A 233 32.72 -34.25 -7.44
N ILE A 234 32.46 -33.37 -8.41
CA ILE A 234 33.26 -33.29 -9.65
C ILE A 234 34.68 -32.78 -9.37
N TRP A 235 34.83 -31.87 -8.40
CA TRP A 235 36.11 -31.22 -8.06
C TRP A 235 36.88 -31.95 -6.95
N GLY A 236 36.37 -33.10 -6.47
CA GLY A 236 37.00 -33.89 -5.40
C GLY A 236 36.95 -33.26 -4.00
N PHE A 237 36.17 -32.19 -3.82
CA PHE A 237 35.91 -31.58 -2.51
C PHE A 237 34.70 -32.25 -1.87
N ASP A 238 34.92 -33.25 -1.02
CA ASP A 238 33.81 -33.87 -0.29
C ASP A 238 33.44 -33.03 0.95
N PHE A 239 32.51 -32.07 0.79
CA PHE A 239 31.93 -31.34 1.92
C PHE A 239 30.93 -32.19 2.76
N SER A 240 30.72 -33.47 2.43
CA SER A 240 29.73 -34.32 3.09
C SER A 240 30.19 -34.95 4.41
N GLN A 241 31.46 -34.76 4.82
CA GLN A 241 31.99 -35.38 6.03
C GLN A 241 31.49 -34.84 7.38
N ASN A 242 30.42 -34.02 7.44
CA ASN A 242 29.92 -33.55 8.74
C ASN A 242 28.41 -33.70 9.00
N LYS A 243 27.75 -34.68 8.35
CA LYS A 243 26.36 -35.05 8.73
C LYS A 243 26.05 -36.55 8.85
N ASN A 244 27.00 -37.45 8.60
CA ASN A 244 26.78 -38.90 8.69
C ASN A 244 27.35 -39.55 9.96
N GLN A 245 27.08 -38.95 11.13
CA GLN A 245 27.19 -39.67 12.41
C GLN A 245 25.85 -39.97 13.10
N ASN A 246 24.70 -39.49 12.60
CA ASN A 246 23.41 -39.71 13.28
C ASN A 246 22.33 -40.47 12.49
N SER A 247 22.66 -41.14 11.38
CA SER A 247 21.69 -42.00 10.69
C SER A 247 22.29 -43.33 10.24
N LYS A 248 22.85 -44.08 11.18
CA LYS A 248 22.92 -45.55 11.09
C LYS A 248 21.98 -46.15 12.13
N LYS A 249 20.71 -46.27 11.76
CA LYS A 249 19.95 -47.51 11.99
C LYS A 249 19.21 -47.84 10.72
N GLU A 250 19.75 -48.84 10.06
CA GLU A 250 19.19 -49.60 8.96
C GLU A 250 17.71 -49.92 9.20
N LYS A 251 16.91 -49.86 8.13
CA LYS A 251 16.50 -51.11 7.48
C LYS A 251 16.07 -50.85 6.04
N TYR A 252 16.83 -51.46 5.14
CA TYR A 252 16.44 -51.77 3.78
C TYR A 252 15.07 -52.46 3.77
N ASN A 253 14.20 -52.03 2.86
CA ASN A 253 13.33 -52.89 2.06
C ASN A 253 13.00 -52.14 0.76
N LEU A 254 13.57 -52.63 -0.33
CA LEU A 254 13.25 -52.30 -1.72
C LEU A 254 12.58 -53.54 -2.34
N PRO A 255 11.92 -53.42 -3.49
CA PRO A 255 10.51 -53.13 -3.68
C PRO A 255 9.70 -54.40 -4.01
N LYS A 256 8.37 -54.29 -4.04
CA LYS A 256 7.54 -55.18 -4.87
C LYS A 256 6.71 -54.33 -5.82
N ASP A 257 7.20 -54.23 -7.05
CA ASP A 257 6.32 -54.13 -8.19
C ASP A 257 5.54 -55.44 -8.28
N GLU A 258 4.21 -55.36 -8.30
CA GLU A 258 3.38 -56.27 -9.07
C GLU A 258 2.09 -55.54 -9.45
N ASN A 259 1.89 -55.49 -10.77
CA ASN A 259 0.75 -55.01 -11.53
C ASN A 259 -0.62 -55.27 -10.86
N THR A 260 -1.67 -54.51 -11.20
CA THR A 260 -2.66 -54.83 -12.25
C THR A 260 -3.94 -53.97 -12.08
N TYR A 261 -4.44 -53.44 -13.21
CA TYR A 261 -5.72 -52.74 -13.48
C TYR A 261 -5.89 -51.29 -13.04
#